data_AF-A0A9D4G2V9-F1
#
_entry.id   AF-A0A9D4G2V9-F1
#
_cell.length_a   1.000
_cell.length_b   1.000
_cell.length_c   1.000
_cell.angle_alpha   90.00
_cell.angle_beta   90.00
_cell.angle_gamma   90.00
#
_symmetry.space_group_name_H-M   'P 1'
#
loop_
_entity.id
_entity.type
_entity.pdbx_description
1 polymer ?
#
loop_
_entity_poly.entity_id
_entity_poly.type
_entity_poly.pdbx_seq_one_letter_code
_entity_poly.pdbx_strand_id
1 'polypeptide(L)' 'MSYDERQKEKELRKEAKDKTEAEKDPNFRYLVRGPQWDRKIVRVKSFKAKGMEANEPILGSLTLSPG' A
#
# COMPACT_ATOMS: atom_id res chain seq x y z
N MET A 1 19.41 -12.31 -1.58
CA MET A 1 19.36 -11.15 -2.49
C MET A 1 20.76 -10.82 -2.97
N SER A 2 21.03 -11.03 -4.25
CA SER A 2 22.26 -10.60 -4.92
C SER A 2 22.36 -9.06 -4.96
N TYR A 3 23.55 -8.53 -5.23
CA TYR A 3 23.78 -7.09 -5.40
C TYR A 3 22.94 -6.51 -6.54
N ASP A 4 22.86 -7.24 -7.66
CA ASP A 4 22.09 -6.88 -8.86
C ASP A 4 20.60 -6.74 -8.57
N GLU A 5 20.02 -7.67 -7.80
CA GLU A 5 18.61 -7.64 -7.41
C GLU A 5 18.29 -6.43 -6.52
N ARG A 6 19.24 -6.02 -5.66
CA ARG A 6 19.09 -4.84 -4.81
C ARG A 6 19.13 -3.54 -5.62
N GLN A 7 19.89 -3.47 -6.70
CA GLN A 7 19.93 -2.30 -7.58
C GLN A 7 18.63 -2.18 -8.38
N LYS A 8 18.16 -3.27 -9.01
CA LYS A 8 16.88 -3.29 -9.72
C LYS A 8 15.71 -2.88 -8.82
N GLU A 9 15.69 -3.35 -7.57
CA GLU A 9 14.65 -2.94 -6.62
C GLU A 9 14.70 -1.43 -6.33
N LYS A 10 15.90 -0.85 -6.18
CA LYS A 10 16.08 0.59 -5.96
C LYS A 10 15.61 1.39 -7.16
N GLU A 11 15.95 0.96 -8.37
CA GLU A 11 15.53 1.60 -9.61
C GLU A 11 14.00 1.60 -9.75
N LEU A 12 13.36 0.44 -9.54
CA LEU A 12 11.90 0.34 -9.60
C LEU A 12 11.21 1.22 -8.55
N ARG A 13 11.76 1.32 -7.33
CA ARG A 13 11.24 2.22 -6.31
C ARG A 13 11.40 3.69 -6.69
N LYS A 14 12.54 4.05 -7.27
CA LYS A 14 12.80 5.42 -7.73
C LYS A 14 11.84 5.78 -8.87
N GLU A 15 11.68 4.91 -9.86
CA GLU A 15 10.75 5.13 -10.97
C GLU A 15 9.29 5.23 -10.49
N ALA A 16 8.87 4.40 -9.54
CA ALA A 16 7.54 4.51 -8.94
C ALA A 16 7.34 5.83 -8.18
N LYS A 17 8.38 6.33 -7.51
CA LYS A 17 8.37 7.63 -6.82
C LYS A 17 8.25 8.77 -7.82
N ASP A 18 9.09 8.80 -8.86
CA ASP A 18 9.04 9.79 -9.94
C ASP A 18 7.67 9.80 -10.63
N LYS A 19 7.11 8.62 -10.96
CA LYS A 19 5.75 8.51 -11.52
C LYS A 19 4.68 9.04 -10.57
N THR A 20 4.85 8.88 -9.26
CA THR A 20 3.94 9.43 -8.25
C THR A 20 4.07 10.94 -8.11
N GLU A 21 5.28 11.49 -8.23
CA GLU A 21 5.53 12.94 -8.17
C GLU A 21 5.05 13.65 -9.45
N ALA A 22 5.16 12.99 -10.61
CA ALA A 22 4.62 13.46 -11.88
C ALA A 22 3.10 13.27 -12.00
N GLU A 23 2.49 12.43 -11.15
CA GLU A 23 1.04 12.21 -11.14
C GLU A 23 0.32 13.45 -10.61
N LYS A 24 -0.52 14.05 -11.45
CA LYS A 24 -1.26 15.27 -11.10
C LYS A 24 -2.45 14.97 -10.19
N ASP A 25 -2.94 13.73 -10.21
CA ASP A 25 -4.04 13.29 -9.36
C ASP A 25 -3.56 12.93 -7.94
N PRO A 26 -3.95 13.69 -6.89
CA PRO A 26 -3.56 13.39 -5.51
C PRO A 26 -4.20 12.10 -4.96
N ASN A 27 -5.16 11.54 -5.70
CA ASN A 27 -5.87 10.31 -5.38
C ASN A 27 -5.17 9.06 -5.93
N PHE A 28 -4.09 9.19 -6.71
CA PHE A 28 -3.36 8.05 -7.26
C PHE A 28 -1.88 8.11 -6.88
N ARG A 29 -1.29 6.94 -6.63
CA ARG A 29 0.13 6.77 -6.36
C ARG A 29 0.63 5.52 -7.08
N TYR A 30 1.89 5.52 -7.47
CA TYR A 30 2.53 4.36 -8.07
C TYR A 30 3.38 3.65 -7.02
N LEU A 31 3.16 2.34 -6.88
CA LEU A 31 3.90 1.50 -5.93
C LEU A 31 4.50 0.30 -6.65
N VAL A 32 5.64 -0.16 -6.15
CA VAL A 32 6.22 -1.43 -6.60
C VAL A 32 5.54 -2.58 -5.85
N ARG A 33 4.86 -3.47 -6.57
CA ARG A 33 4.19 -4.67 -6.02
C ARG A 33 4.63 -5.92 -6.78
N GLY A 34 4.37 -7.07 -6.18
CA GLY A 34 4.73 -8.39 -6.74
C GLY A 34 5.86 -9.08 -5.98
N PRO A 35 6.08 -10.38 -6.27
CA PRO A 35 7.18 -11.15 -5.70
C PRO A 35 8.52 -10.60 -6.20
N GLN A 36 9.62 -10.95 -5.51
CA GLN A 36 10.96 -10.41 -5.82
C GLN A 36 11.38 -10.54 -7.29
N TRP A 37 10.98 -11.63 -7.94
CA TRP A 37 11.29 -11.94 -9.34
C TRP A 37 10.36 -11.27 -10.36
N ASP A 38 9.23 -10.68 -9.95
CA ASP A 38 8.25 -10.00 -10.81
C ASP A 38 7.78 -8.68 -10.17
N ARG A 39 8.74 -7.86 -9.72
CA ARG A 39 8.45 -6.53 -9.19
C ARG A 39 7.96 -5.63 -10.34
N LYS A 40 6.72 -5.17 -10.26
CA LYS A 40 6.11 -4.26 -11.23
C LYS A 40 5.54 -3.02 -10.56
N ILE A 41 5.52 -1.92 -11.30
CA ILE A 41 4.94 -0.66 -10.86
C ILE A 41 3.45 -0.69 -11.14
N VAL A 42 2.63 -0.56 -10.10
CA VAL A 42 1.18 -0.53 -10.20
C VAL A 42 0.65 0.83 -9.75
N ARG A 43 -0.32 1.35 -10.48
CA ARG A 43 -1.07 2.55 -10.10
C ARG A 43 -2.15 2.15 -9.11
N VAL A 44 -2.05 2.66 -7.89
CA VAL A 44 -3.04 2.41 -6.83
C VAL A 44 -3.77 3.69 -6.48
N LYS A 45 -5.07 3.56 -6.18
CA LYS A 45 -5.87 4.68 -5.70
C LYS A 45 -5.52 4.92 -4.22
N SER A 46 -4.86 6.03 -3.94
CA SER A 46 -4.60 6.51 -2.60
C SER A 46 -5.86 7.17 -2.06
N PHE A 47 -6.67 6.40 -1.33
CA PHE A 47 -7.71 6.99 -0.48
C PHE A 47 -6.99 7.71 0.66
N LYS A 48 -6.80 9.03 0.54
CA LYS A 48 -6.62 9.87 1.73
C LYS A 48 -7.91 9.68 2.53
N ALA A 49 -7.88 8.81 3.54
CA ALA A 49 -8.95 8.73 4.51
C ALA A 49 -9.03 10.08 5.21
N LYS A 50 -9.82 11.01 4.68
CA LYS A 50 -10.36 12.13 5.44
C LYS A 50 -11.30 11.49 6.45
N GLY A 51 -10.80 11.24 7.66
CA GLY A 51 -11.64 10.92 8.82
C GLY A 51 -12.26 9.54 8.82
N MET A 52 -11.47 8.47 8.69
CA MET A 52 -11.82 7.28 9.48
C MET A 52 -11.43 7.60 10.91
N GLU A 53 -12.34 8.26 11.63
CA GLU A 53 -12.51 7.97 13.05
C GLU A 53 -12.48 6.45 13.16
N ALA A 54 -11.47 5.95 13.87
CA ALA A 54 -11.46 4.59 14.32
C ALA A 54 -12.72 4.42 15.18
N ASN A 55 -13.83 4.02 14.55
CA ASN A 55 -14.89 3.36 15.29
C ASN A 55 -14.22 2.11 15.83
N GLU A 56 -13.89 2.21 17.11
CA GLU A 56 -13.44 1.14 17.97
C GLU A 56 -14.17 -0.15 17.59
N PRO A 57 -13.52 -1.32 17.63
CA PRO A 57 -14.29 -2.55 17.58
C PRO A 57 -15.22 -2.51 18.80
N ILE A 58 -16.50 -2.22 18.56
CA ILE A 58 -17.58 -2.49 19.51
C ILE A 58 -17.47 -4.00 19.71
N LEU A 59 -16.74 -4.40 20.76
CA LEU A 59 -16.62 -5.76 21.25
C LEU A 59 -17.98 -6.07 21.89
N GLY A 60 -19.00 -6.12 21.04
CA GLY A 60 -20.37 -6.41 21.40
C GLY A 60 -20.41 -7.83 21.95
N SER A 61 -20.43 -7.93 23.27
CA SER A 61 -21.43 -8.72 23.97
C SER A 61 -21.67 -10.11 23.37
N LEU A 62 -20.77 -11.06 23.65
CA LEU A 62 -21.14 -12.47 23.73
C LEU A 62 -21.12 -12.91 25.20
N THR A 63 -22.06 -12.39 26.00
CA THR A 63 -22.50 -13.11 27.20
C THR A 63 -23.41 -14.25 26.74
N LEU A 64 -22.83 -15.38 26.36
CA LEU A 64 -23.58 -16.64 26.32
C LEU A 64 -23.63 -17.22 27.73
N SER A 65 -24.66 -16.84 28.48
CA SER A 65 -25.27 -17.74 29.46
C SER A 65 -26.42 -18.45 28.75
N PRO A 66 -26.36 -19.79 28.66
CA PRO A 66 -27.39 -20.62 29.28
C PRO A 66 -26.73 -21.85 29.93
N GLY A 67 -27.24 -22.51 30.95
CA GLY A 67 -28.58 -22.65 31.51
C GLY A 67 -28.57 -24.03 32.16
#